data_AF-A0A4Q9ME60-F1
#
_entry.id   AF-A0A4Q9ME60-F1
#
_cell.length_a   1.000
_cell.length_b   1.000
_cell.length_c   1.000
_cell.angle_alpha   90.00
_cell.angle_beta   90.00
_cell.angle_gamma   90.00
#
_symmetry.space_group_name_H-M   'P 1'
#
loop_
_entity.id
_entity.type
_entity.pdbx_description
1 polymer ?
#
loop_
_entity_poly.entity_id
_entity_poly.type
_entity_poly.pdbx_seq_one_letter_code
_entity_poly.pdbx_strand_id
1 'polypeptide(L)'
;MTATASNSTPVLSESVPLRSSTPDAEVVLGPCSSLPFDDGEGSSDTGVTPSSATGGSSASTTAKSSSAVPNTEKPKLPLHKYVWGAVIPPWLDPLHVDVDDPKKLPLCWYGIEFLPDLVFKFTERVGLAAYLKYDCVHMKAGDLDIFRTWANFTTWFEMKTGLRLDLTLVWGHDVHIMTFFSNHELSRITDQMWRHACNLLDNMEVPDEFQLKWYLDRRLATPPVQ
;
A
#
# COMPACT_ATOMS: atom_id res chain seq x y z
N MET A 1 -69.04 35.11 42.21
CA MET A 1 -68.37 34.79 43.49
C MET A 1 -68.60 33.32 43.81
N THR A 2 -67.68 32.43 43.43
CA THR A 2 -67.23 31.28 44.24
C THR A 2 -66.05 30.66 43.50
N ALA A 3 -64.93 30.54 44.20
CA ALA A 3 -63.71 29.91 43.78
C ALA A 3 -63.64 28.51 44.38
N THR A 4 -62.98 27.57 43.70
CA THR A 4 -62.23 26.50 44.35
C THR A 4 -61.06 26.08 43.47
N ALA A 5 -59.90 26.02 44.10
CA ALA A 5 -58.58 25.73 43.56
C ALA A 5 -58.08 24.35 44.05
N SER A 6 -56.85 24.02 43.62
CA SER A 6 -55.91 23.01 44.15
C SER A 6 -56.04 21.60 43.53
N ASN A 7 -54.99 20.88 43.13
CA ASN A 7 -53.58 20.76 43.58
C ASN A 7 -52.68 20.33 42.38
N SER A 8 -51.45 20.84 42.19
CA SER A 8 -50.15 20.59 42.88
C SER A 8 -49.57 19.18 42.60
N THR A 9 -48.66 18.98 41.63
CA THR A 9 -47.15 19.05 41.60
C THR A 9 -46.51 17.64 41.47
N PRO A 10 -45.17 17.46 41.30
CA PRO A 10 -44.55 16.82 40.14
C PRO A 10 -43.95 15.42 40.44
N VAL A 11 -43.59 14.65 39.41
CA VAL A 11 -42.78 13.43 39.58
C VAL A 11 -41.38 13.66 39.03
N LEU A 12 -40.42 13.54 39.93
CA LEU A 12 -38.97 13.56 39.77
C LEU A 12 -38.46 12.22 39.19
N SER A 13 -37.51 12.36 38.28
CA SER A 13 -36.33 11.52 38.00
C SER A 13 -36.20 10.12 38.61
N GLU A 14 -35.98 9.11 37.76
CA GLU A 14 -35.12 7.95 38.07
C GLU A 14 -34.25 7.55 36.86
N SER A 15 -32.98 7.90 36.98
CA SER A 15 -31.79 7.03 36.94
C SER A 15 -31.69 5.88 35.93
N VAL A 16 -30.71 6.04 35.05
CA VAL A 16 -29.98 5.02 34.27
C VAL A 16 -29.43 3.88 35.16
N PRO A 17 -29.41 2.63 34.67
CA PRO A 17 -28.36 1.68 34.99
C PRO A 17 -27.39 1.49 33.81
N LEU A 18 -26.10 1.54 34.16
CA LEU A 18 -24.94 1.25 33.33
C LEU A 18 -24.53 -0.22 33.52
N ARG A 19 -23.94 -0.83 32.48
CA ARG A 19 -23.27 -2.16 32.39
C ARG A 19 -24.20 -3.36 32.14
N SER A 20 -23.82 -4.39 31.39
CA SER A 20 -22.47 -4.91 31.16
C SER A 20 -22.25 -5.47 29.75
N SER A 21 -21.00 -5.34 29.30
CA SER A 21 -20.42 -5.96 28.13
C SER A 21 -20.37 -7.48 28.25
N THR A 22 -20.73 -8.18 27.18
CA THR A 22 -20.32 -9.56 26.90
C THR A 22 -20.30 -9.73 25.39
N PRO A 23 -19.13 -9.96 24.77
CA PRO A 23 -19.08 -10.54 23.43
C PRO A 23 -18.64 -12.00 23.58
N ASP A 24 -19.62 -12.90 23.65
CA ASP A 24 -19.40 -14.32 23.35
C ASP A 24 -19.99 -14.59 21.96
N ALA A 25 -19.11 -14.54 20.97
CA ALA A 25 -19.27 -15.26 19.71
C ALA A 25 -17.86 -15.46 19.13
N GLU A 26 -17.19 -16.51 19.61
CA GLU A 26 -16.10 -17.14 18.89
C GLU A 26 -16.57 -17.49 17.47
N VAL A 27 -16.12 -16.73 16.48
CA VAL A 27 -16.10 -17.22 15.10
C VAL A 27 -14.85 -18.07 14.97
N VAL A 28 -15.02 -19.35 15.25
CA VAL A 28 -14.06 -20.42 14.94
C VAL A 28 -13.93 -20.48 13.41
N LEU A 29 -12.92 -19.79 12.86
CA LEU A 29 -12.45 -20.06 11.51
C LEU A 29 -11.54 -21.28 11.58
N GLY A 30 -12.08 -22.41 11.12
CA GLY A 30 -11.35 -23.67 11.02
C GLY A 30 -10.10 -23.56 10.15
N PRO A 31 -9.08 -24.42 10.39
CA PRO A 31 -7.84 -24.41 9.64
C PRO A 31 -8.10 -24.88 8.21
N CYS A 32 -7.86 -23.99 7.24
CA CYS A 32 -7.85 -24.37 5.84
C CYS A 32 -6.65 -25.28 5.61
N SER A 33 -6.94 -26.51 5.22
CA SER A 33 -6.02 -27.62 5.06
C SER A 33 -4.86 -27.28 4.13
N SER A 34 -3.65 -27.58 4.60
CA SER A 34 -2.42 -27.69 3.82
C SER A 34 -2.60 -28.74 2.73
N LEU A 35 -2.37 -28.35 1.47
CA LEU A 35 -2.13 -29.29 0.38
C LEU A 35 -0.64 -29.62 0.28
N PRO A 36 -0.27 -30.89 -0.01
CA PRO A 36 1.11 -31.34 -0.07
C PRO A 36 1.77 -30.89 -1.38
N PHE A 37 2.98 -30.35 -1.28
CA PHE A 37 3.86 -30.21 -2.44
C PHE A 37 4.69 -31.48 -2.59
N ASP A 38 4.66 -31.99 -3.81
CA ASP A 38 5.33 -33.17 -4.32
C ASP A 38 6.82 -32.86 -4.54
N ASP A 39 7.69 -33.59 -3.85
CA ASP A 39 9.15 -33.52 -4.00
C ASP A 39 9.57 -34.28 -5.26
N GLY A 40 9.80 -33.54 -6.35
CA GLY A 40 10.38 -34.06 -7.59
C GLY A 40 11.90 -33.90 -7.62
N GLU A 41 12.62 -34.90 -7.10
CA GLU A 41 14.05 -35.13 -7.32
C GLU A 41 14.40 -35.29 -8.82
N GLY A 42 15.48 -34.66 -9.26
CA GLY A 42 15.98 -34.75 -10.64
C GLY A 42 17.45 -34.35 -10.74
N SER A 43 18.32 -35.20 -10.21
CA SER A 43 19.78 -35.19 -10.37
C SER A 43 20.22 -35.50 -11.80
N SER A 44 21.28 -34.85 -12.32
CA SER A 44 22.34 -35.45 -13.18
C SER A 44 23.43 -34.43 -13.56
N ASP A 45 24.49 -34.45 -12.75
CA ASP A 45 25.94 -34.53 -13.00
C ASP A 45 26.64 -34.15 -14.35
N THR A 46 27.93 -33.80 -14.17
CA THR A 46 29.09 -33.71 -15.10
C THR A 46 29.18 -32.45 -15.97
N GLY A 47 30.29 -31.69 -16.05
CA GLY A 47 31.69 -31.92 -15.73
C GLY A 47 32.56 -31.30 -16.84
N VAL A 48 33.78 -30.86 -16.49
CA VAL A 48 34.96 -30.56 -17.35
C VAL A 48 35.41 -29.08 -17.41
N THR A 49 36.49 -28.82 -16.67
CA THR A 49 37.57 -27.84 -16.97
C THR A 49 38.70 -28.59 -17.69
N PRO A 50 39.49 -27.95 -18.57
CA PRO A 50 40.88 -27.67 -18.18
C PRO A 50 41.47 -26.34 -18.72
N SER A 51 42.61 -25.99 -18.14
CA SER A 51 43.32 -24.70 -18.10
C SER A 51 44.40 -24.46 -19.19
N SER A 52 44.99 -23.23 -19.12
CA SER A 52 46.37 -22.80 -19.47
C SER A 52 46.52 -22.03 -20.80
N ALA A 53 47.38 -21.02 -21.00
CA ALA A 53 48.57 -20.47 -20.32
C ALA A 53 48.79 -18.99 -20.74
N THR A 54 49.13 -18.07 -19.82
CA THR A 54 50.46 -17.43 -19.60
C THR A 54 50.97 -16.39 -20.62
N GLY A 55 51.21 -15.16 -20.14
CA GLY A 55 52.45 -14.41 -20.45
C GLY A 55 52.31 -12.92 -20.81
N GLY A 56 52.94 -12.04 -20.02
CA GLY A 56 53.52 -10.78 -20.52
C GLY A 56 53.24 -9.50 -19.72
N SER A 57 54.09 -9.20 -18.72
CA SER A 57 54.21 -7.87 -18.09
C SER A 57 54.95 -6.88 -18.99
N SER A 58 54.58 -5.59 -18.95
CA SER A 58 55.52 -4.45 -18.78
C SER A 58 54.79 -3.11 -18.67
N ALA A 59 55.30 -2.26 -17.77
CA ALA A 59 54.84 -0.92 -17.48
C ALA A 59 55.63 0.14 -18.28
N SER A 60 55.00 1.28 -18.61
CA SER A 60 55.54 2.62 -18.33
C SER A 60 54.53 3.74 -18.66
N THR A 61 54.71 4.84 -17.94
CA THR A 61 53.99 6.13 -17.88
C THR A 61 53.90 6.85 -19.25
N THR A 62 52.97 7.76 -19.57
CA THR A 62 52.74 9.08 -18.96
C THR A 62 51.56 9.80 -19.69
N ALA A 63 50.83 10.64 -18.96
CA ALA A 63 50.13 11.88 -19.39
C ALA A 63 48.99 11.86 -20.45
N LYS A 64 47.77 12.02 -19.92
CA LYS A 64 46.79 13.09 -20.21
C LYS A 64 46.62 13.52 -21.68
N SER A 65 45.55 13.03 -22.30
CA SER A 65 44.78 13.81 -23.28
C SER A 65 43.28 13.57 -23.05
N SER A 66 42.61 14.65 -22.70
CA SER A 66 41.17 14.78 -22.57
C SER A 66 40.51 14.57 -23.93
N SER A 67 39.87 13.42 -24.11
CA SER A 67 38.91 13.20 -25.19
C SER A 67 37.52 13.35 -24.60
N ALA A 68 36.88 14.48 -24.91
CA ALA A 68 35.53 14.82 -24.50
C ALA A 68 34.56 13.70 -24.89
N VAL A 69 33.88 13.13 -23.89
CA VAL A 69 32.70 12.30 -24.11
C VAL A 69 31.61 13.21 -24.66
N PRO A 70 30.98 12.91 -25.81
CA PRO A 70 29.82 13.67 -26.24
C PRO A 70 28.73 13.43 -25.19
N ASN A 71 28.40 14.48 -24.45
CA ASN A 71 27.23 14.51 -23.59
C ASN A 71 26.01 14.28 -24.48
N THR A 72 25.63 13.01 -24.60
CA THR A 72 24.38 12.62 -25.22
C THR A 72 23.33 12.92 -24.16
N GLU A 73 22.99 14.20 -24.03
CA GLU A 73 21.87 14.64 -23.20
C GLU A 73 20.65 13.89 -23.71
N LYS A 74 20.22 12.88 -22.95
CA LYS A 74 18.99 12.16 -23.22
C LYS A 74 17.88 13.20 -23.23
N PRO A 75 17.03 13.23 -24.26
CA PRO A 75 15.94 14.19 -24.32
C PRO A 75 15.13 14.09 -23.03
N LYS A 76 15.02 15.21 -22.33
CA LYS A 76 14.24 15.35 -21.09
C LYS A 76 12.80 15.08 -21.45
N LEU A 77 12.36 13.84 -21.23
CA LEU A 77 10.98 13.45 -21.46
C LEU A 77 10.09 14.41 -20.68
N PRO A 78 8.99 14.89 -21.28
CA PRO A 78 8.14 15.84 -20.62
C PRO A 78 7.55 15.21 -19.35
N LEU A 79 7.60 15.94 -18.25
CA LEU A 79 7.47 15.45 -16.86
C LEU A 79 6.14 14.75 -16.50
N HIS A 80 5.20 14.65 -17.44
CA HIS A 80 3.80 14.29 -17.22
C HIS A 80 3.49 12.80 -17.44
N LYS A 81 4.50 11.93 -17.61
CA LYS A 81 4.30 10.49 -17.86
C LYS A 81 5.29 9.61 -17.09
N TYR A 82 5.50 9.88 -15.80
CA TYR A 82 6.35 9.03 -14.97
C TYR A 82 5.52 7.93 -14.31
N VAL A 83 5.41 6.80 -15.00
CA VAL A 83 4.89 5.56 -14.45
C VAL A 83 5.95 4.50 -14.65
N TRP A 84 6.51 3.99 -13.56
CA TRP A 84 7.47 2.89 -13.61
C TRP A 84 6.70 1.56 -13.62
N GLY A 85 7.22 0.55 -14.30
CA GLY A 85 6.63 -0.79 -14.32
C GLY A 85 6.70 -1.48 -12.95
N ALA A 86 6.57 -2.81 -12.93
CA ALA A 86 6.64 -3.60 -11.70
C ALA A 86 7.97 -3.44 -10.93
N VAL A 87 9.06 -3.08 -11.61
CA VAL A 87 10.41 -2.96 -11.05
C VAL A 87 10.75 -1.51 -10.75
N ILE A 88 11.14 -1.22 -9.50
CA ILE A 88 11.65 0.09 -9.10
C ILE A 88 13.03 0.33 -9.74
N PRO A 89 13.32 1.56 -10.20
CA PRO A 89 14.66 1.87 -10.70
C PRO A 89 15.73 1.62 -9.63
N PRO A 90 16.90 1.04 -9.97
CA PRO A 90 17.93 0.70 -8.97
C PRO A 90 18.39 1.89 -8.12
N TRP A 91 18.40 3.10 -8.66
CA TRP A 91 18.80 4.31 -7.94
C TRP A 91 17.75 4.83 -6.93
N LEU A 92 16.55 4.24 -6.91
CA LEU A 92 15.48 4.49 -5.92
C LEU A 92 15.28 3.31 -4.96
N ASP A 93 16.00 2.21 -5.18
CA ASP A 93 15.96 1.02 -4.34
C ASP A 93 17.04 1.11 -3.24
N PRO A 94 16.67 1.17 -1.95
CA PRO A 94 17.64 1.22 -0.86
C PRO A 94 18.56 -0.01 -0.80
N LEU A 95 18.20 -1.13 -1.44
CA LEU A 95 19.04 -2.34 -1.48
C LEU A 95 20.16 -2.24 -2.54
N HIS A 96 20.04 -1.29 -3.47
CA HIS A 96 20.96 -1.11 -4.60
C HIS A 96 21.77 0.19 -4.53
N VAL A 97 21.53 1.03 -3.51
CA VAL A 97 22.24 2.29 -3.29
C VAL A 97 22.84 2.29 -1.89
N ASP A 98 24.10 2.73 -1.78
CA ASP A 98 24.77 2.94 -0.49
C ASP A 98 24.24 4.22 0.18
N VAL A 99 23.13 4.07 0.92
CA VAL A 99 22.51 5.13 1.72
C VAL A 99 22.31 4.64 3.16
N ASP A 100 22.80 5.42 4.12
CA ASP A 100 22.66 5.05 5.55
C ASP A 100 21.19 5.01 6.02
N ASP A 101 20.32 5.79 5.38
CA ASP A 101 18.89 5.87 5.67
C ASP A 101 18.09 5.89 4.36
N PRO A 102 17.19 4.93 4.12
CA PRO A 102 16.30 4.90 2.95
C PRO A 102 15.53 6.20 2.74
N LYS A 103 15.24 6.97 3.80
CA LYS A 103 14.51 8.24 3.72
C LYS A 103 15.27 9.34 2.99
N LYS A 104 16.58 9.17 2.76
CA LYS A 104 17.38 10.06 1.91
C LYS A 104 17.02 9.93 0.43
N LEU A 105 16.40 8.84 0.02
CA LEU A 105 15.91 8.64 -1.34
C LEU A 105 14.54 9.31 -1.53
N PRO A 106 14.22 9.81 -2.73
CA PRO A 106 12.87 10.24 -3.07
C PRO A 106 11.85 9.15 -2.73
N LEU A 107 10.78 9.54 -2.04
CA LEU A 107 9.71 8.63 -1.64
C LEU A 107 8.92 8.18 -2.87
N CYS A 108 8.83 6.87 -3.04
CA CYS A 108 8.05 6.23 -4.07
C CYS A 108 7.09 5.22 -3.44
N TRP A 109 5.92 5.10 -4.04
CA TRP A 109 4.85 4.23 -3.59
C TRP A 109 4.57 3.13 -4.61
N TYR A 110 4.39 1.91 -4.12
CA TYR A 110 3.93 0.80 -4.92
C TYR A 110 2.42 0.62 -4.72
N GLY A 111 1.66 0.66 -5.80
CA GLY A 111 0.21 0.68 -5.71
C GLY A 111 -0.50 0.54 -7.04
N ILE A 112 -1.80 0.78 -7.01
CA ILE A 112 -2.67 0.89 -8.19
C ILE A 112 -3.50 2.16 -8.11
N GLU A 113 -4.02 2.61 -9.24
CA GLU A 113 -5.03 3.68 -9.24
C GLU A 113 -6.22 3.26 -8.36
N PHE A 114 -6.70 4.19 -7.54
CA PHE A 114 -7.83 3.93 -6.66
C PHE A 114 -9.10 3.84 -7.51
N LEU A 115 -9.78 2.70 -7.43
CA LEU A 115 -11.03 2.41 -8.12
C LEU A 115 -12.16 2.31 -7.09
N PRO A 116 -12.84 3.43 -6.77
CA PRO A 116 -13.82 3.48 -5.68
C PRO A 116 -14.91 2.42 -5.81
N ASP A 117 -15.45 2.23 -7.02
CA ASP A 117 -16.55 1.30 -7.27
C ASP A 117 -16.17 -0.15 -6.93
N LEU A 118 -14.96 -0.57 -7.28
CA LEU A 118 -14.49 -1.93 -6.97
C LEU A 118 -14.21 -2.11 -5.49
N VAL A 119 -13.56 -1.12 -4.87
CA VAL A 119 -13.24 -1.15 -3.44
C VAL A 119 -14.53 -1.20 -2.63
N PHE A 120 -15.48 -0.30 -2.88
CA PHE A 120 -16.71 -0.25 -2.08
C PHE A 120 -17.61 -1.45 -2.32
N LYS A 121 -17.76 -1.90 -3.57
CA LYS A 121 -18.45 -3.18 -3.86
C LYS A 121 -17.80 -4.36 -3.16
N PHE A 122 -16.47 -4.42 -3.09
CA PHE A 122 -15.77 -5.44 -2.32
C PHE A 122 -16.07 -5.33 -0.82
N THR A 123 -15.96 -4.13 -0.24
CA THR A 123 -16.23 -3.92 1.20
C THR A 123 -17.65 -4.26 1.61
N GLU A 124 -18.64 -4.02 0.73
CA GLU A 124 -20.02 -4.47 0.93
C GLU A 124 -20.10 -6.00 0.96
N ARG A 125 -19.47 -6.68 -0.02
CA ARG A 125 -19.46 -8.15 -0.10
C ARG A 125 -18.83 -8.81 1.14
N VAL A 126 -17.78 -8.22 1.70
CA VAL A 126 -17.11 -8.77 2.89
C VAL A 126 -17.63 -8.23 4.22
N GLY A 127 -18.71 -7.44 4.20
CA GLY A 127 -19.38 -6.95 5.41
C GLY A 127 -18.62 -5.84 6.17
N LEU A 128 -17.73 -5.12 5.49
CA LEU A 128 -16.97 -4.00 6.05
C LEU A 128 -17.62 -2.63 5.79
N ALA A 129 -18.60 -2.59 4.88
CA ALA A 129 -19.36 -1.38 4.55
C ALA A 129 -20.09 -0.81 5.77
N ALA A 130 -19.99 0.51 5.92
CA ALA A 130 -20.70 1.28 6.91
C ALA A 130 -21.70 2.21 6.23
N TYR A 131 -22.87 2.37 6.85
CA TYR A 131 -23.94 3.20 6.33
C TYR A 131 -24.29 4.31 7.32
N LEU A 132 -24.72 5.44 6.79
CA LEU A 132 -25.13 6.59 7.58
C LEU A 132 -26.38 6.24 8.40
N LYS A 133 -26.38 6.66 9.67
CA LYS A 133 -27.52 6.43 10.58
C LYS A 133 -28.55 7.55 10.57
N TYR A 134 -28.16 8.71 10.06
CA TYR A 134 -28.93 9.94 10.05
C TYR A 134 -28.66 10.70 8.76
N ASP A 135 -29.58 11.59 8.41
CA ASP A 135 -29.42 12.45 7.25
C ASP A 135 -28.30 13.49 7.50
N CYS A 136 -27.48 13.68 6.48
CA CYS A 136 -26.43 14.70 6.39
C CYS A 136 -26.71 15.61 5.18
N VAL A 137 -26.01 16.74 5.07
CA VAL A 137 -26.29 17.81 4.09
C VAL A 137 -26.56 17.32 2.66
N HIS A 138 -25.85 16.27 2.21
CA HIS A 138 -25.97 15.71 0.85
C HIS A 138 -26.19 14.19 0.81
N MET A 139 -26.48 13.55 1.94
CA MET A 139 -26.61 12.10 2.05
C MET A 139 -27.73 11.74 3.03
N LYS A 140 -28.46 10.67 2.75
CA LYS A 140 -29.56 10.19 3.58
C LYS A 140 -29.12 9.08 4.50
N ALA A 141 -29.88 8.86 5.57
CA ALA A 141 -29.76 7.64 6.36
C ALA A 141 -29.92 6.41 5.45
N GLY A 142 -29.04 5.44 5.62
CA GLY A 142 -28.93 4.26 4.77
C GLY A 142 -27.97 4.42 3.58
N ASP A 143 -27.52 5.63 3.24
CA ASP A 143 -26.48 5.81 2.22
C ASP A 143 -25.12 5.31 2.74
N LEU A 144 -24.25 4.88 1.82
CA LEU A 144 -22.92 4.40 2.14
C LEU A 144 -22.06 5.53 2.74
N ASP A 145 -21.56 5.31 3.96
CA ASP A 145 -20.58 6.18 4.59
C ASP A 145 -19.19 5.80 4.06
N ILE A 146 -18.77 6.48 2.99
CA ILE A 146 -17.51 6.23 2.27
C ILE A 146 -16.30 6.32 3.21
N PHE A 147 -16.26 7.33 4.10
CA PHE A 147 -15.12 7.56 4.98
C PHE A 147 -15.01 6.47 6.03
N ARG A 148 -16.13 6.11 6.66
CA ARG A 148 -16.15 5.06 7.66
C ARG A 148 -15.92 3.68 7.05
N THR A 149 -16.44 3.43 5.85
CA THR A 149 -16.20 2.20 5.09
C THR A 149 -14.73 2.05 4.75
N TRP A 150 -14.09 3.11 4.24
CA TRP A 150 -12.65 3.10 3.97
C TRP A 150 -11.84 2.84 5.24
N ALA A 151 -12.16 3.51 6.36
CA ALA A 151 -11.47 3.28 7.63
C ALA A 151 -11.61 1.83 8.14
N ASN A 152 -12.83 1.26 8.09
CA ASN A 152 -13.05 -0.15 8.43
C ASN A 152 -12.21 -1.07 7.56
N PHE A 153 -12.15 -0.79 6.26
CA PHE A 153 -11.42 -1.57 5.28
C PHE A 153 -9.91 -1.55 5.53
N THR A 154 -9.31 -0.36 5.70
CA THR A 154 -7.87 -0.24 5.95
C THR A 154 -7.48 -0.89 7.28
N THR A 155 -8.28 -0.69 8.34
CA THR A 155 -8.02 -1.32 9.64
C THR A 155 -8.13 -2.84 9.57
N TRP A 156 -9.16 -3.36 8.92
CA TRP A 156 -9.32 -4.81 8.73
C TRP A 156 -8.14 -5.41 7.95
N PHE A 157 -7.71 -4.75 6.88
CA PHE A 157 -6.62 -5.25 6.05
C PHE A 157 -5.28 -5.23 6.80
N GLU A 158 -5.00 -4.15 7.53
CA GLU A 158 -3.80 -4.02 8.37
C GLU A 158 -3.78 -5.07 9.47
N MET A 159 -4.90 -5.28 10.17
CA MET A 159 -4.99 -6.33 11.20
C MET A 159 -4.78 -7.74 10.63
N LYS A 160 -5.25 -8.00 9.40
CA LYS A 160 -5.16 -9.31 8.77
C LYS A 160 -3.79 -9.61 8.18
N THR A 161 -3.07 -8.59 7.69
CA THR A 161 -1.89 -8.79 6.84
C THR A 161 -0.64 -8.09 7.36
N GLY A 162 -0.78 -7.17 8.33
CA GLY A 162 0.28 -6.26 8.76
C GLY A 162 0.59 -5.15 7.75
N LEU A 163 -0.17 -5.03 6.66
CA LEU A 163 0.01 -4.01 5.64
C LEU A 163 -0.94 -2.85 5.80
N ARG A 164 -0.37 -1.65 5.71
CA ARG A 164 -1.15 -0.44 5.70
C ARG A 164 -1.55 -0.09 4.27
N LEU A 165 -2.83 0.22 4.10
CA LEU A 165 -3.37 0.81 2.87
C LEU A 165 -3.55 2.30 3.08
N ASP A 166 -3.02 3.08 2.15
CA ASP A 166 -3.20 4.53 2.12
C ASP A 166 -3.66 4.98 0.72
N LEU A 167 -4.35 6.13 0.68
CA LEU A 167 -4.67 6.82 -0.56
C LEU A 167 -3.71 7.99 -0.73
N THR A 168 -2.84 7.90 -1.73
CA THR A 168 -1.74 8.84 -1.91
C THR A 168 -1.87 9.59 -3.22
N LEU A 169 -1.67 10.92 -3.15
CA LEU A 169 -1.50 11.76 -4.32
C LEU A 169 -0.06 11.64 -4.82
N VAL A 170 0.09 11.28 -6.08
CA VAL A 170 1.39 11.05 -6.72
C VAL A 170 1.62 12.03 -7.86
N TRP A 171 2.85 12.16 -8.29
CA TRP A 171 3.21 13.05 -9.40
C TRP A 171 2.65 12.52 -10.73
N GLY A 172 2.02 13.39 -11.52
CA GLY A 172 1.54 13.05 -12.88
C GLY A 172 0.23 12.26 -12.94
N HIS A 173 -0.49 12.08 -11.83
CA HIS A 173 -1.81 11.45 -11.80
C HIS A 173 -2.84 12.35 -11.11
N ASP A 174 -4.03 12.40 -11.70
CA ASP A 174 -5.18 13.15 -11.16
C ASP A 174 -6.01 12.33 -10.17
N VAL A 175 -5.80 11.00 -10.17
CA VAL A 175 -6.47 10.05 -9.28
C VAL A 175 -5.52 9.65 -8.15
N HIS A 176 -6.08 9.41 -6.96
CA HIS A 176 -5.30 8.87 -5.85
C HIS A 176 -4.83 7.45 -6.18
N ILE A 177 -3.63 7.10 -5.71
CA ILE A 177 -3.12 5.74 -5.77
C ILE A 177 -3.44 5.06 -4.45
N MET A 178 -4.03 3.86 -4.51
CA MET A 178 -4.10 2.97 -3.36
C MET A 178 -2.77 2.25 -3.22
N THR A 179 -2.04 2.55 -2.16
CA THR A 179 -0.64 2.15 -1.97
C THR A 179 -0.51 1.03 -0.95
N PHE A 180 0.40 0.09 -1.21
CA PHE A 180 0.70 -1.06 -0.35
C PHE A 180 2.08 -0.96 0.32
N PHE A 181 3.05 -0.40 -0.40
CA PHE A 181 4.44 -0.33 0.06
C PHE A 181 5.07 1.01 -0.32
N SER A 182 6.07 1.43 0.44
CA SER A 182 7.01 2.46 0.01
C SER A 182 8.38 1.87 -0.33
N ASN A 183 9.16 2.58 -1.15
CA ASN A 183 10.55 2.20 -1.40
C ASN A 183 11.38 2.21 -0.11
N HIS A 184 11.02 3.05 0.87
CA HIS A 184 11.67 3.13 2.17
C HIS A 184 11.46 1.89 3.04
N GLU A 185 10.46 1.06 2.71
CA GLU A 185 10.11 -0.15 3.45
C GLU A 185 10.57 -1.43 2.75
N LEU A 186 11.19 -1.35 1.56
CA LEU A 186 11.54 -2.51 0.72
C LEU A 186 12.29 -3.62 1.47
N SER A 187 13.19 -3.27 2.38
CA SER A 187 13.96 -4.24 3.17
C SER A 187 13.12 -5.05 4.17
N ARG A 188 11.89 -4.62 4.45
CA ARG A 188 10.96 -5.26 5.39
C ARG A 188 9.81 -5.99 4.70
N ILE A 189 9.67 -5.84 3.39
CA ILE A 189 8.61 -6.50 2.63
C ILE A 189 8.95 -7.97 2.48
N THR A 190 8.00 -8.81 2.86
CA THR A 190 8.11 -10.27 2.68
C THR A 190 7.28 -10.72 1.46
N ASP A 191 7.62 -11.88 0.90
CA ASP A 191 6.82 -12.51 -0.16
C ASP A 191 5.37 -12.73 0.26
N GLN A 192 5.13 -12.98 1.55
CA GLN A 192 3.77 -13.15 2.09
C GLN A 192 2.99 -11.83 2.03
N MET A 193 3.61 -10.71 2.42
CA MET A 193 3.00 -9.38 2.31
C MET A 193 2.67 -9.05 0.84
N TRP A 194 3.58 -9.36 -0.08
CA TRP A 194 3.33 -9.22 -1.51
C TRP A 194 2.10 -10.01 -1.97
N ARG A 195 2.03 -11.31 -1.61
CA ARG A 195 0.88 -12.16 -1.93
C ARG A 195 -0.41 -11.62 -1.35
N HIS A 196 -0.39 -11.04 -0.15
CA HIS A 196 -1.58 -10.41 0.44
C HIS A 196 -2.07 -9.21 -0.38
N ALA A 197 -1.16 -8.39 -0.91
CA ALA A 197 -1.53 -7.29 -1.81
C ALA A 197 -2.15 -7.82 -3.11
N CYS A 198 -1.52 -8.79 -3.77
CA CYS A 198 -2.05 -9.40 -5.00
C CYS A 198 -3.43 -10.04 -4.77
N ASN A 199 -3.56 -10.87 -3.73
CA ASN A 199 -4.83 -11.52 -3.39
C ASN A 199 -5.94 -10.49 -3.13
N LEU A 200 -5.61 -9.33 -2.53
CA LEU A 200 -6.61 -8.29 -2.34
C LEU A 200 -7.12 -7.76 -3.69
N LEU A 201 -6.23 -7.49 -4.64
CA LEU A 201 -6.59 -7.01 -5.98
C LEU A 201 -7.44 -8.03 -6.74
N ASP A 202 -7.06 -9.30 -6.68
CA ASP A 202 -7.81 -10.40 -7.30
C ASP A 202 -9.23 -10.51 -6.71
N ASN A 203 -9.35 -10.42 -5.38
CA ASN A 203 -10.64 -10.46 -4.69
C ASN A 203 -11.52 -9.23 -5.00
N MET A 204 -10.92 -8.08 -5.30
CA MET A 204 -11.62 -6.89 -5.77
C MET A 204 -11.99 -6.96 -7.26
N GLU A 205 -11.57 -8.03 -7.96
CA GLU A 205 -11.79 -8.21 -9.40
C GLU A 205 -11.23 -7.03 -10.21
N VAL A 206 -10.05 -6.54 -9.81
CA VAL A 206 -9.37 -5.45 -10.51
C VAL A 206 -9.02 -5.91 -11.94
N PRO A 207 -9.41 -5.16 -12.98
CA PRO A 207 -9.12 -5.54 -14.36
C PRO A 207 -7.61 -5.56 -14.65
N ASP A 208 -7.16 -6.47 -15.51
CA ASP A 208 -5.73 -6.69 -15.84
C ASP A 208 -5.01 -5.45 -16.42
N GLU A 209 -5.76 -4.47 -16.93
CA GLU A 209 -5.22 -3.18 -17.40
C GLU A 209 -4.69 -2.31 -16.25
N PHE A 210 -5.20 -2.51 -15.03
CA PHE A 210 -4.75 -1.86 -13.81
C PHE A 210 -3.69 -2.71 -13.11
N GLN A 211 -2.44 -2.45 -13.46
CA GLN A 211 -1.31 -3.18 -12.88
C GLN A 211 -0.68 -2.40 -11.73
N LEU A 212 -0.16 -3.16 -10.76
CA LEU A 212 0.69 -2.63 -9.71
C LEU A 212 1.95 -1.99 -10.31
N LYS A 213 2.23 -0.76 -9.89
CA LYS A 213 3.30 0.08 -10.43
C LYS A 213 3.92 0.94 -9.34
N TRP A 214 5.13 1.44 -9.61
CA TRP A 214 5.80 2.41 -8.76
C TRP A 214 5.46 3.85 -9.19
N TYR A 215 5.05 4.66 -8.22
CA TYR A 215 4.68 6.06 -8.37
C TYR A 215 5.56 6.96 -7.52
N LEU A 216 5.92 8.12 -8.04
CA LEU A 216 6.68 9.12 -7.27
C LEU A 216 5.73 9.92 -6.38
N ASP A 217 6.04 10.04 -5.09
CA ASP A 217 5.22 10.84 -4.17
C ASP A 217 5.14 12.31 -4.64
N ARG A 218 3.97 12.94 -4.48
CA ARG A 218 3.76 14.33 -4.91
C ARG A 218 4.53 15.32 -4.03
N ARG A 219 4.77 14.98 -2.76
CA ARG A 219 5.51 15.80 -1.80
C ARG A 219 6.99 15.58 -2.06
N LEU A 220 7.51 16.25 -3.09
CA LEU A 220 8.95 16.41 -3.21
C LEU A 220 9.44 17.07 -1.92
N ALA A 221 10.36 16.40 -1.22
CA ALA A 221 11.07 17.01 -0.11
C ALA A 221 11.65 18.33 -0.61
N THR A 222 11.07 19.45 -0.18
CA THR A 222 11.77 20.73 -0.26
C THR A 222 13.10 20.54 0.46
N PRO A 223 14.24 20.82 -0.18
CA PRO A 223 15.51 20.78 0.52
C PRO A 223 15.40 21.70 1.75
N PRO A 224 16.01 21.35 2.89
CA PRO A 224 16.04 22.26 4.02
C PRO A 224 16.63 23.58 3.55
N VAL A 225 15.92 24.67 3.81
CA VAL A 225 16.46 26.02 3.64
C VAL A 225 17.69 26.09 4.56
N GLN A 226 18.88 26.17 3.96
CA GLN A 226 20.13 26.43 4.68
C GLN A 226 20.14 27.87 5.18
#